data_AF-A0A5B0DWU8-F1
#
_entry.id   AF-A0A5B0DWU8-F1
#
_cell.length_a   1.000
_cell.length_b   1.000
_cell.length_c   1.000
_cell.angle_alpha   90.00
_cell.angle_beta   90.00
_cell.angle_gamma   90.00
#
_symmetry.space_group_name_H-M   'P 1'
#
loop_
_entity.id
_entity.type
_entity.pdbx_description
1 polymer ?
#
loop_
_entity_poly.entity_id
_entity_poly.type
_entity_poly.pdbx_seq_one_letter_code
_entity_poly.pdbx_strand_id
1 'polypeptide(L)' 'MPIDNIIATWQILTMRLEHYLSQNDIKPSAFAAEIGVAPSTITRLIKGERSPRLDLIRLIREKTGGLVTADDFMDEVAA' A
#
# COMPACT_ATOMS: atom_id res chain seq x y z
N MET A 1 27.42 -11.79 9.62
CA MET A 1 26.46 -10.69 9.79
C MET A 1 25.91 -10.38 8.41
N PRO A 2 24.61 -10.58 8.13
CA PRO A 2 24.04 -10.14 6.88
C PRO A 2 23.89 -8.62 6.93
N ILE A 3 24.48 -7.97 5.93
CA ILE A 3 24.44 -6.53 5.70
C ILE A 3 23.02 -6.16 5.31
N ASP A 4 22.54 -5.12 5.96
CA ASP A 4 21.21 -4.56 5.88
C ASP A 4 20.81 -4.24 4.44
N ASN A 5 19.55 -4.58 4.14
CA ASN A 5 18.86 -4.32 2.89
C ASN A 5 18.81 -2.80 2.64
N ILE A 6 19.84 -2.26 1.97
CA ILE A 6 19.92 -0.89 1.48
C ILE A 6 18.77 -0.70 0.47
N ILE A 7 17.62 -0.24 0.94
CA ILE A 7 16.57 0.27 0.07
C ILE A 7 17.12 1.55 -0.55
N ALA A 8 17.27 1.54 -1.88
CA ALA A 8 17.82 2.64 -2.66
C ALA A 8 17.07 3.94 -2.34
N THR A 9 17.81 4.96 -1.92
CA THR A 9 17.34 6.28 -1.46
C THR A 9 16.56 7.09 -2.51
N TRP A 10 16.34 6.54 -3.71
CA TRP A 10 15.55 7.13 -4.80
C TRP A 10 14.14 6.56 -4.91
N GLN A 11 13.82 5.49 -4.17
CA GLN A 11 12.50 4.83 -4.19
C GLN A 11 11.47 5.50 -3.24
N ILE A 12 11.82 6.66 -2.67
CA ILE A 12 11.17 7.29 -1.51
C ILE A 12 9.99 8.22 -1.89
N LEU A 13 9.75 8.47 -3.17
CA LEU A 13 8.77 9.50 -3.59
C LEU A 13 7.31 9.03 -3.60
N THR A 14 7.03 7.73 -3.56
CA THR A 14 5.65 7.18 -3.56
C THR A 14 5.42 6.25 -2.37
N MET A 15 4.41 6.53 -1.55
CA MET A 15 4.10 5.78 -0.33
C MET A 15 3.16 4.62 -0.68
N ARG A 16 3.73 3.49 -1.10
CA ARG A 16 2.94 2.29 -1.39
C ARG A 16 2.28 1.73 -0.13
N LEU A 17 1.08 1.19 -0.28
CA LEU A 17 0.33 0.55 0.81
C LEU A 17 1.15 -0.51 1.55
N GLU A 18 1.95 -1.31 0.84
CA GLU A 18 2.85 -2.30 1.44
C GLU A 18 3.86 -1.69 2.42
N HIS A 19 4.46 -0.56 2.05
CA HIS A 19 5.43 0.12 2.89
C HIS A 19 4.77 0.69 4.15
N TYR A 20 3.60 1.32 3.99
CA TYR A 20 2.82 1.81 5.13
C TYR A 20 2.53 0.68 6.13
N LEU A 21 2.07 -0.47 5.64
CA LEU A 21 1.77 -1.62 6.49
C LEU A 21 3.02 -2.16 7.19
N SER A 22 4.14 -2.27 6.48
CA SER A 22 5.40 -2.74 7.06
C SER A 22 5.96 -1.77 8.10
N GLN A 23 5.88 -0.46 7.89
CA GLN A 23 6.40 0.55 8.82
C GLN A 23 5.62 0.61 10.13
N ASN A 24 4.33 0.26 10.08
CA ASN A 24 3.44 0.25 11.23
C ASN A 24 3.26 -1.14 11.86
N ASP A 25 3.99 -2.16 11.38
CA ASP A 25 3.86 -3.57 11.78
C ASP A 25 2.41 -4.10 11.66
N ILE A 26 1.68 -3.64 10.64
CA ILE A 26 0.30 -4.03 10.38
C ILE A 26 0.26 -5.17 9.36
N LYS A 27 -0.36 -6.30 9.74
CA LYS A 27 -0.60 -7.39 8.79
C LYS A 27 -1.66 -7.00 7.75
N PRO A 28 -1.50 -7.36 6.46
CA PRO A 28 -2.50 -7.07 5.43
C PRO A 28 -3.92 -7.56 5.75
N SER A 29 -4.03 -8.72 6.42
CA SER A 29 -5.32 -9.26 6.87
C SER A 29 -5.97 -8.45 7.99
N ALA A 30 -5.16 -7.90 8.91
CA ALA A 30 -5.65 -7.04 9.98
C ALA A 30 -6.15 -5.71 9.42
N PHE A 31 -5.40 -5.10 8.50
CA PHE A 31 -5.82 -3.90 7.80
C PHE A 31 -7.09 -4.13 6.97
N ALA A 32 -7.20 -5.27 6.28
CA ALA A 32 -8.39 -5.64 5.53
C ALA A 32 -9.63 -5.74 6.44
N ALA A 33 -9.49 -6.38 7.59
CA ALA A 33 -10.56 -6.48 8.59
C ALA A 33 -10.95 -5.10 9.13
N GLU A 34 -9.98 -4.22 9.36
CA GLU A 34 -10.22 -2.86 9.84
C GLU A 34 -11.05 -2.03 8.85
N ILE A 35 -10.80 -2.16 7.55
CA ILE A 35 -11.54 -1.43 6.50
C ILE A 35 -12.73 -2.22 5.93
N GLY A 36 -13.04 -3.39 6.49
CA GLY A 36 -14.21 -4.19 6.11
C GLY A 36 -14.12 -4.86 4.74
N VAL A 37 -12.92 -5.23 4.27
CA VAL A 37 -12.72 -5.96 3.00
C VAL A 37 -12.07 -7.32 3.21
N ALA A 38 -12.13 -8.18 2.19
CA ALA A 38 -11.44 -9.47 2.24
C ALA A 38 -9.91 -9.27 2.24
N PRO A 39 -9.12 -10.07 2.99
CA PRO A 39 -7.65 -10.01 2.95
C PRO A 39 -7.08 -10.16 1.54
N SER A 40 -7.71 -10.99 0.70
CA SER A 40 -7.33 -11.17 -0.70
C SER A 40 -7.47 -9.88 -1.53
N THR A 41 -8.35 -8.96 -1.14
CA THR A 41 -8.43 -7.63 -1.77
C THR A 41 -7.15 -6.86 -1.53
N ILE A 42 -6.72 -6.72 -0.27
CA ILE A 42 -5.48 -5.99 0.07
C ILE A 42 -4.25 -6.64 -0.58
N THR A 43 -4.13 -7.97 -0.53
CA THR A 43 -3.02 -8.68 -1.16
C THR A 43 -2.94 -8.41 -2.67
N ARG A 44 -4.08 -8.38 -3.37
CA ARG A 44 -4.11 -8.09 -4.81
C ARG A 44 -3.74 -6.63 -5.13
N LEU A 45 -4.12 -5.69 -4.26
CA LEU A 45 -3.71 -4.29 -4.40
C LEU A 45 -2.19 -4.14 -4.24
N ILE A 46 -1.61 -4.74 -3.20
CA ILE A 46 -0.16 -4.70 -2.93
C ILE A 46 0.64 -5.26 -4.12
N LYS A 47 0.14 -6.34 -4.73
CA LYS A 47 0.78 -6.97 -5.88
C LYS A 47 0.56 -6.25 -7.22
N GLY A 48 -0.26 -5.20 -7.25
CA GLY A 48 -0.64 -4.52 -8.51
C GLY A 48 -1.56 -5.35 -9.42
N GLU A 49 -2.07 -6.50 -8.96
CA GLU A 49 -2.97 -7.36 -9.74
C GLU A 49 -4.37 -6.74 -9.95
N ARG A 50 -4.65 -5.63 -9.27
CA ARG A 50 -5.92 -4.91 -9.34
C ARG A 50 -5.76 -3.45 -8.90
N SER A 51 -6.36 -2.53 -9.65
CA SER A 51 -6.54 -1.15 -9.20
C SER A 51 -7.73 -1.02 -8.25
N PRO A 52 -7.61 -0.29 -7.13
CA PRO A 52 -8.71 -0.07 -6.20
C PRO A 52 -9.77 0.84 -6.82
N ARG A 53 -11.02 0.65 -6.40
CA ARG A 53 -12.12 1.57 -6.75
C ARG A 53 -12.07 2.81 -5.83
N LEU A 54 -12.75 3.89 -6.23
CA LEU A 54 -12.72 5.18 -5.54
C LEU A 54 -13.18 5.12 -4.08
N ASP A 55 -14.19 4.31 -3.78
CA ASP A 55 -14.66 3.99 -2.44
C ASP A 55 -13.56 3.38 -1.57
N LEU A 56 -12.85 2.37 -2.10
CA LEU A 56 -11.75 1.72 -1.39
C LEU A 56 -10.55 2.66 -1.20
N ILE A 57 -10.24 3.51 -2.19
CA ILE A 57 -9.20 4.55 -2.06
C ILE A 57 -9.53 5.51 -0.92
N ARG A 58 -10.79 5.93 -0.79
CA ARG A 58 -11.22 6.82 0.31
C ARG A 58 -11.01 6.17 1.67
N LEU A 59 -11.43 4.90 1.86
CA LEU A 59 -11.20 4.19 3.12
C LEU A 59 -9.72 4.06 3.45
N ILE A 60 -8.89 3.67 2.46
CA ILE A 60 -7.45 3.53 2.64
C ILE A 60 -6.85 4.89 3.05
N ARG A 61 -7.20 5.96 2.34
CA ARG A 61 -6.72 7.31 2.64
C ARG A 61 -7.11 7.76 4.05
N GLU A 62 -8.36 7.53 4.46
CA GLU A 62 -8.85 7.87 5.80
C GLU A 62 -8.10 7.11 6.89
N LYS A 63 -7.89 5.80 6.72
CA LYS A 63 -7.20 4.95 7.70
C LYS A 63 -5.70 5.14 7.76
N THR A 64 -5.09 5.56 6.66
CA THR A 64 -3.66 5.85 6.59
C THR A 64 -3.35 7.31 6.91
N GLY A 65 -4.34 8.11 7.32
CA GLY A 65 -4.15 9.53 7.61
C GLY A 65 -3.72 10.35 6.39
N GLY A 66 -4.03 9.88 5.18
CA GLY A 66 -3.63 10.51 3.93
C GLY A 66 -2.23 10.14 3.44
N LEU A 67 -1.53 9.23 4.12
CA LEU A 67 -0.20 8.76 3.70
C LEU A 67 -0.25 7.89 2.45
N VAL A 68 -1.33 7.12 2.27
CA VAL A 68 -1.57 6.35 1.05
C VAL A 68 -2.72 7.00 0.29
N THR A 69 -2.45 7.43 -0.93
CA THR A 69 -3.35 8.20 -1.79
C THR A 69 -3.67 7.44 -3.08
N ALA A 70 -4.48 8.04 -3.95
CA ALA A 70 -4.85 7.41 -5.23
C ALA A 70 -3.63 7.24 -6.15
N ASP A 71 -2.72 8.22 -6.13
CA ASP A 71 -1.51 8.25 -6.96
C ASP A 71 -0.55 7.10 -6.62
N ASP A 72 -0.56 6.62 -5.37
CA ASP A 72 0.27 5.49 -4.93
C ASP A 72 -0.18 4.13 -5.51
N PHE A 73 -1.32 4.08 -6.20
CA PHE A 73 -1.82 2.91 -6.92
C PHE A 73 -1.75 3.06 -8.45
N MET A 74 -1.21 4.16 -8.95
CA MET A 74 -1.00 4.36 -10.37
C MET A 74 0.39 3.83 -10.73
N ASP A 75 0.44 2.84 -11.62
CA ASP A 75 1.72 2.45 -12.22
C ASP A 75 2.20 3.60 -13.11
N GLU A 76 3.47 3.95 -12.97
CA GLU A 76 4.11 4.92 -13.86
C GLU A 76 3.99 4.37 -15.29
N VAL A 77 3.21 5.04 -16.12
CA VAL A 77 3.08 4.68 -17.54
C VAL A 77 4.46 4.87 -18.15
N ALA A 78 5.19 3.77 -18.34
CA ALA A 78 6.39 3.77 -19.16
C ALA A 78 5.98 4.22 -20.56
N ALA A 79 6.33 5.47 -20.89
CA ALA A 79 6.16 6.05 -22.21
C ALA A 79 7.13 5.44 -23.22
#